data_AF-A0A6B3C911-F1
#
_entry.id   AF-A0A6B3C911-F1
#
_cell.length_a   1.000
_cell.length_b   1.000
_cell.length_c   1.000
_cell.angle_alpha   90.00
_cell.angle_beta   90.00
_cell.angle_gamma   90.00
#
_symmetry.space_group_name_H-M   'P 1'
#
loop_
_entity.id
_entity.type
_entity.pdbx_description
1 polymer ?
#
loop_
_entity_poly.entity_id
_entity_poly.type
_entity_poly.pdbx_seq_one_letter_code
_entity_poly.pdbx_strand_id
1 'polypeptide(L)'
;SYQDDMVGHLVPRGRRPLLDAALDEGRIVREGDPEWREEVPVRVESIPVRREGRVLGVIARNTNLLTVRTPSRLELTYLQSASDLAQMIAAGSFPYPGQQVDMDASPRVGDGLIRLDAEGVVTYASPNALSAYHRLGLAADLVGQHLGTTTAELAPSRGPVDEALVKIASGWAPRETEVEGTSGVI
;
A
#
# COMPACT_ATOMS: atom_id res chain seq x y z
N SER A 1 4.21 0.09 25.61
CA SER A 1 5.27 0.01 24.58
C SER A 1 6.06 1.29 24.69
N TYR A 2 7.24 1.24 25.31
CA TYR A 2 8.26 2.28 25.13
C TYR A 2 8.80 2.08 23.72
N GLN A 3 8.56 3.03 22.81
CA GLN A 3 9.32 3.09 21.58
C GLN A 3 10.63 3.79 21.93
N ASP A 4 11.72 3.03 22.04
CA ASP A 4 13.04 3.65 22.07
C ASP A 4 13.23 4.42 20.77
N ASP A 5 13.60 5.70 20.89
CA ASP A 5 13.96 6.52 19.73
C ASP A 5 15.29 6.00 19.17
N MET A 6 15.19 5.27 18.07
CA MET A 6 16.34 4.67 17.39
C MET A 6 17.02 5.64 16.41
N VAL A 7 16.51 6.87 16.25
CA VAL A 7 17.10 7.84 15.33
C VAL A 7 18.52 8.20 15.82
N GLY A 8 19.47 8.25 14.89
CA GLY A 8 20.87 8.55 15.18
C GLY A 8 21.68 7.42 15.83
N HIS A 9 21.05 6.27 16.14
CA HIS A 9 21.78 5.13 16.70
C HIS A 9 22.66 4.47 15.64
N LEU A 10 23.93 4.24 16.00
CA LEU A 10 24.90 3.54 15.15
C LEU A 10 24.98 2.08 15.56
N VAL A 11 24.77 1.19 14.59
CA VAL A 11 24.91 -0.25 14.77
C VAL A 11 26.08 -0.74 13.92
N PRO A 12 27.15 -1.26 14.52
CA PRO A 12 28.26 -1.83 13.76
C PRO A 12 27.81 -3.02 12.90
N ARG A 13 28.44 -3.16 11.73
CA ARG A 13 28.31 -4.32 10.84
C ARG A 13 28.52 -5.62 11.63
N GLY A 14 27.73 -6.64 11.33
CA GLY A 14 27.72 -7.94 12.02
C GLY A 14 26.83 -8.01 13.25
N ARG A 15 26.32 -6.87 13.77
CA ARG A 15 25.35 -6.88 14.89
C ARG A 15 23.92 -7.15 14.44
N ARG A 16 23.62 -6.95 13.16
CA ARG A 16 22.29 -7.18 12.56
C ARG A 16 22.45 -7.89 11.21
N PRO A 17 22.71 -9.21 11.21
CA PRO A 17 23.05 -9.95 10.00
C PRO A 17 22.00 -9.87 8.89
N LEU A 18 20.71 -9.82 9.23
CA LEU A 18 19.64 -9.68 8.24
C LEU A 18 19.66 -8.32 7.53
N LEU A 19 20.00 -7.24 8.26
CA LEU A 19 20.16 -5.91 7.66
C LEU A 19 21.40 -5.87 6.78
N ASP A 20 22.51 -6.43 7.26
CA ASP A 20 23.76 -6.51 6.50
C ASP A 20 23.56 -7.31 5.20
N ALA A 21 22.87 -8.45 5.26
CA ALA A 21 22.58 -9.28 4.09
C ALA A 21 21.66 -8.57 3.08
N ALA A 22 20.59 -7.91 3.55
CA ALA A 22 19.71 -7.14 2.66
C ALA A 22 20.45 -5.98 1.98
N LEU A 23 21.36 -5.33 2.71
CA LEU A 23 22.21 -4.25 2.20
C LEU A 23 23.17 -4.76 1.12
N ASP A 24 23.83 -5.89 1.35
CA ASP A 24 24.82 -6.48 0.45
C ASP A 24 24.17 -7.10 -0.80
N GLU A 25 23.08 -7.85 -0.62
CA GLU A 25 22.48 -8.66 -1.68
C GLU A 25 21.41 -7.90 -2.48
N GLY A 26 20.90 -6.79 -1.96
CA GLY A 26 19.87 -5.99 -2.63
C GLY A 26 18.55 -6.73 -2.87
N ARG A 27 18.23 -7.71 -2.02
CA ARG A 27 16.94 -8.43 -1.99
C ARG A 27 16.33 -8.43 -0.59
N ILE A 28 15.02 -8.69 -0.52
CA ILE A 28 14.35 -8.87 0.77
C ILE A 28 14.89 -10.12 1.47
N VAL A 29 15.30 -9.95 2.72
CA VAL A 29 15.79 -11.03 3.58
C VAL A 29 14.82 -11.21 4.74
N ARG A 30 14.46 -12.47 5.02
CA ARG A 30 13.54 -12.87 6.08
C ARG A 30 14.23 -13.88 6.96
N GLU A 31 13.93 -13.83 8.25
CA GLU A 31 14.27 -14.92 9.15
C GLU A 31 13.31 -16.11 8.92
N GLY A 32 13.87 -17.32 8.89
CA GLY A 32 13.09 -18.55 8.67
C GLY A 32 12.22 -18.91 9.88
N ASP A 33 12.76 -18.74 11.08
CA ASP A 33 12.07 -18.98 12.35
C ASP A 33 11.80 -17.65 13.08
N PRO A 34 10.65 -17.48 13.77
CA PRO A 34 10.40 -16.27 14.56
C PRO A 34 11.39 -16.08 15.72
N GLU A 35 11.90 -14.86 15.87
CA GLU A 35 12.66 -14.43 17.07
C GLU A 35 11.70 -14.20 18.24
N TRP A 36 12.05 -14.67 19.45
CA TRP A 36 11.31 -14.31 20.66
C TRP A 36 11.87 -13.02 21.24
N ARG A 37 11.05 -11.96 21.32
CA ARG A 37 11.38 -10.71 22.00
C ARG A 37 10.33 -10.43 23.07
N GLU A 38 10.76 -10.31 24.32
CA GLU A 38 9.85 -10.05 25.46
C GLU A 38 8.65 -11.02 25.49
N GLU A 39 8.91 -12.32 25.31
CA GLU A 39 7.88 -13.39 25.26
C GLU A 39 6.92 -13.34 24.07
N VAL A 40 7.19 -12.47 23.09
CA VAL A 40 6.43 -12.32 21.86
C VAL A 40 7.23 -12.91 20.69
N PRO A 41 6.71 -13.91 19.94
CA PRO A 41 7.27 -14.25 18.64
C PRO A 41 7.14 -13.06 17.68
N VAL A 42 8.27 -12.58 17.17
CA VAL A 42 8.39 -11.48 16.23
C VAL A 42 9.02 -12.01 14.95
N ARG A 43 8.39 -11.72 13.81
CA ARG A 43 9.01 -11.93 12.50
C ARG A 43 9.71 -10.66 12.08
N VAL A 44 10.99 -10.79 11.76
CA VAL A 44 11.81 -9.70 11.22
C VAL A 44 12.00 -9.90 9.72
N GLU A 45 11.77 -8.84 8.97
CA GLU A 45 12.08 -8.76 7.54
C GLU A 45 12.92 -7.51 7.28
N SER A 46 13.96 -7.67 6.45
CA SER A 46 14.85 -6.61 6.02
C SER A 46 14.59 -6.32 4.53
N ILE A 47 14.12 -5.11 4.24
CA ILE A 47 13.69 -4.69 2.90
C ILE A 47 14.68 -3.64 2.38
N PRO A 48 15.48 -3.94 1.36
CA PRO A 48 16.40 -2.96 0.78
C PRO A 48 15.60 -1.87 0.04
N VAL A 49 16.01 -0.63 0.20
CA VAL A 49 15.49 0.51 -0.55
C VAL A 49 16.38 0.71 -1.75
N ARG A 50 15.88 0.45 -2.97
CA ARG A 50 16.70 0.52 -4.18
C ARG A 50 16.32 1.70 -5.07
N ARG A 51 17.32 2.25 -5.74
CA ARG A 51 17.14 3.21 -6.83
C ARG A 51 18.26 3.04 -7.84
N GLU A 52 17.91 2.95 -9.12
CA GLU A 52 18.89 2.86 -10.22
C GLU A 52 19.95 1.77 -9.98
N GLY A 53 19.49 0.60 -9.51
CA GLY A 53 20.35 -0.56 -9.23
C GLY A 53 21.12 -0.50 -7.90
N ARG A 54 21.15 0.64 -7.20
CA ARG A 54 21.88 0.83 -5.93
C ARG A 54 20.98 0.68 -4.71
N VAL A 55 21.47 0.06 -3.64
CA VAL A 55 20.80 0.04 -2.33
C VAL A 55 21.15 1.33 -1.59
N LEU A 56 20.14 2.10 -1.21
CA LEU A 56 20.27 3.37 -0.48
C LEU A 56 20.17 3.21 1.04
N GLY A 57 19.52 2.13 1.48
CA GLY A 57 19.29 1.81 2.88
C GLY A 57 18.45 0.54 3.02
N VAL A 58 18.13 0.17 4.25
CA VAL A 58 17.33 -1.02 4.56
C VAL A 58 16.25 -0.66 5.57
N ILE A 59 15.01 -1.06 5.29
CA ILE A 59 13.88 -0.95 6.20
C ILE A 59 13.79 -2.25 7.01
N ALA A 60 13.77 -2.13 8.34
CA ALA A 60 13.49 -3.25 9.24
C ALA A 60 11.99 -3.30 9.55
N ARG A 61 11.30 -4.35 9.11
CA ARG A 61 9.89 -4.59 9.42
C ARG A 61 9.79 -5.66 10.51
N ASN A 62 9.32 -5.27 11.69
CA ASN A 62 9.10 -6.16 12.82
C ASN A 62 7.59 -6.41 12.99
N THR A 63 7.16 -7.66 12.85
CA THR A 63 5.75 -8.05 12.97
C THR A 63 5.56 -8.93 14.18
N ASN A 64 4.71 -8.49 15.11
CA ASN A 64 4.27 -9.31 16.24
C ASN A 64 3.38 -10.47 15.73
N LEU A 65 3.76 -11.70 16.05
CA LEU A 65 3.03 -12.92 15.67
C LEU A 65 2.10 -13.45 16.77
N LEU A 66 2.01 -12.81 17.94
CA LEU A 66 0.95 -13.08 18.92
C LEU A 66 -0.37 -12.56 18.37
N THR A 67 -1.06 -13.42 17.61
CA THR A 67 -2.43 -13.16 17.19
C THR A 67 -3.38 -13.84 18.18
N VAL A 68 -4.08 -13.05 18.98
CA VAL A 68 -5.11 -13.57 19.91
C VAL A 68 -6.43 -13.90 19.17
N ARG A 69 -6.53 -13.54 17.88
CA ARG A 69 -7.70 -13.77 17.03
C ARG A 69 -7.33 -14.06 15.58
N THR A 70 -8.25 -14.68 14.85
CA THR A 70 -8.17 -14.83 13.40
C THR A 70 -8.24 -13.45 12.71
N PRO A 71 -7.30 -13.12 11.80
CA PRO A 71 -7.33 -11.84 11.09
C PRO A 71 -8.51 -11.77 10.11
N SER A 72 -9.06 -10.57 9.96
CA SER A 72 -10.14 -10.25 9.01
C SER A 72 -9.61 -10.15 7.57
N ARG A 73 -10.51 -10.24 6.58
CA ARG A 73 -10.18 -10.04 5.16
C ARG A 73 -9.54 -8.67 4.89
N LEU A 74 -9.98 -7.64 5.60
CA LEU A 74 -9.40 -6.29 5.51
C LEU A 74 -7.94 -6.28 5.97
N GLU A 75 -7.67 -6.82 7.16
CA GLU A 75 -6.31 -6.90 7.71
C GLU A 75 -5.38 -7.69 6.79
N LEU A 76 -5.84 -8.84 6.29
CA LEU A 76 -5.07 -9.64 5.34
C LEU A 76 -4.78 -8.88 4.05
N THR A 77 -5.74 -8.10 3.56
CA THR A 77 -5.58 -7.30 2.35
C THR A 77 -4.58 -6.15 2.55
N TYR A 78 -4.55 -5.56 3.74
CA TYR A 78 -3.60 -4.50 4.08
C TYR A 78 -2.18 -5.07 4.16
N LEU A 79 -2.01 -6.23 4.81
CA LEU A 79 -0.74 -6.92 4.88
C LEU A 79 -0.23 -7.36 3.50
N GLN A 80 -1.13 -7.82 2.62
CA GLN A 80 -0.78 -8.13 1.23
C GLN A 80 -0.31 -6.88 0.50
N SER A 81 -1.06 -5.78 0.57
CA SER A 81 -0.72 -4.52 -0.11
C SER A 81 0.62 -3.95 0.39
N ALA A 82 0.87 -4.01 1.70
CA ALA A 82 2.16 -3.62 2.28
C ALA A 82 3.31 -4.53 1.80
N SER A 83 3.03 -5.80 1.57
CA SER A 83 4.03 -6.75 1.03
C SER A 83 4.32 -6.48 -0.44
N ASP A 84 3.31 -6.13 -1.24
CA ASP A 84 3.48 -5.73 -2.64
C ASP A 84 4.33 -4.44 -2.72
N LEU A 85 4.05 -3.44 -1.89
CA LEU A 85 4.88 -2.22 -1.78
C LEU A 85 6.31 -2.52 -1.37
N ALA A 86 6.52 -3.44 -0.41
CA ALA A 86 7.88 -3.87 -0.03
C ALA A 86 8.64 -4.47 -1.22
N GLN A 87 7.98 -5.28 -2.05
CA GLN A 87 8.60 -5.81 -3.27
C GLN A 87 8.95 -4.68 -4.25
N MET A 88 8.05 -3.70 -4.44
CA MET A 88 8.32 -2.55 -5.32
C MET A 88 9.50 -1.70 -4.83
N ILE A 89 9.59 -1.45 -3.52
CA ILE A 89 10.73 -0.74 -2.89
C ILE A 89 12.03 -1.51 -3.13
N ALA A 90 12.00 -2.83 -2.93
CA ALA A 90 13.14 -3.71 -3.15
C ALA A 90 13.48 -3.90 -4.64
N ALA A 91 12.56 -3.62 -5.56
CA ALA A 91 12.82 -3.56 -6.99
C ALA A 91 13.24 -2.16 -7.46
N GLY A 92 13.06 -1.13 -6.63
CA GLY A 92 13.28 0.27 -6.98
C GLY A 92 12.20 0.85 -7.90
N SER A 93 11.01 0.25 -7.93
CA SER A 93 9.85 0.73 -8.69
C SER A 93 8.87 1.58 -7.86
N PHE A 94 9.10 1.68 -6.54
CA PHE A 94 8.38 2.59 -5.64
C PHE A 94 9.37 3.35 -4.74
N PRO A 95 9.15 4.65 -4.46
CA PRO A 95 8.11 5.51 -5.04
C PRO A 95 8.34 5.79 -6.52
N TYR A 96 7.29 6.21 -7.23
CA TYR A 96 7.41 6.51 -8.65
C TYR A 96 8.24 7.79 -8.87
N PRO A 97 9.12 7.83 -9.89
CA PRO A 97 9.92 9.01 -10.18
C PRO A 97 9.06 10.26 -10.41
N GLY A 98 9.40 11.38 -9.77
CA GLY A 98 8.70 12.64 -9.93
C GLY A 98 7.35 12.73 -9.20
N GLN A 99 6.96 11.70 -8.45
CA GLN A 99 5.78 11.76 -7.60
C GLN A 99 6.09 12.65 -6.38
N GLN A 100 5.44 13.82 -6.32
CA GLN A 100 5.31 14.59 -5.09
C GLN A 100 4.01 14.16 -4.42
N VAL A 101 4.12 13.62 -3.21
CA VAL A 101 2.96 13.28 -2.39
C VAL A 101 2.74 14.45 -1.45
N ASP A 102 1.59 15.11 -1.54
CA ASP A 102 1.15 16.04 -0.52
C ASP A 102 0.65 15.22 0.68
N MET A 103 1.54 15.00 1.64
CA MET A 103 1.26 14.16 2.82
C MET A 103 0.11 14.70 3.68
N ASP A 104 -0.20 16.00 3.59
CA ASP A 104 -1.25 16.63 4.39
C ASP A 104 -2.65 16.42 3.79
N ALA A 105 -2.75 16.27 2.47
CA ALA A 105 -4.01 16.09 1.75
C ALA A 105 -4.27 14.63 1.30
N SER A 106 -3.24 13.78 1.27
CA SER A 106 -3.37 12.41 0.77
C SER A 106 -4.28 11.54 1.65
N PRO A 107 -5.22 10.76 1.07
CA PRO A 107 -6.06 9.84 1.81
C PRO A 107 -5.21 8.76 2.49
N ARG A 108 -5.56 8.45 3.73
CA ARG A 108 -4.97 7.35 4.49
C ARG A 108 -5.58 6.04 4.03
N VAL A 109 -4.86 4.93 4.22
CA VAL A 109 -5.40 3.58 3.96
C VAL A 109 -6.69 3.30 4.75
N GLY A 110 -6.90 3.98 5.88
CA GLY A 110 -8.12 3.90 6.67
C GLY A 110 -9.33 4.58 6.01
N ASP A 111 -9.12 5.57 5.13
CA ASP A 111 -10.19 6.33 4.49
C ASP A 111 -10.85 5.53 3.36
N GLY A 112 -10.10 4.63 2.74
CA GLY A 112 -10.58 3.70 1.72
C GLY A 112 -9.42 2.93 1.09
N LEU A 113 -9.64 1.66 0.74
CA LEU A 113 -8.69 0.89 -0.05
C LEU A 113 -9.45 0.08 -1.10
N ILE A 114 -9.02 0.18 -2.34
CA ILE A 114 -9.48 -0.63 -3.47
C ILE A 114 -8.27 -1.35 -4.05
N ARG A 115 -8.39 -2.65 -4.32
CA ARG A 115 -7.39 -3.41 -5.09
C ARG A 115 -7.96 -3.78 -6.44
N LEU A 116 -7.13 -3.64 -7.46
CA LEU A 116 -7.45 -3.92 -8.84
C LEU A 116 -6.59 -5.08 -9.35
N ASP A 117 -7.09 -5.80 -10.35
CA ASP A 117 -6.25 -6.65 -11.19
C ASP A 117 -5.59 -5.84 -12.32
N ALA A 118 -4.89 -6.52 -13.24
CA ALA A 118 -4.16 -5.88 -14.32
C ALA A 118 -5.10 -5.23 -15.37
N GLU A 119 -6.35 -5.67 -15.41
CA GLU A 119 -7.40 -5.21 -16.31
C GLU A 119 -8.21 -4.05 -15.70
N GLY A 120 -7.90 -3.60 -14.48
CA GLY A 120 -8.60 -2.51 -13.80
C GLY A 120 -9.91 -2.94 -13.12
N VAL A 121 -10.14 -4.25 -12.97
CA VAL A 121 -11.31 -4.81 -12.29
C VAL A 121 -11.07 -4.86 -10.79
N VAL A 122 -12.06 -4.44 -10.02
CA VAL A 122 -12.00 -4.40 -8.56
C VAL A 122 -12.03 -5.81 -7.98
N THR A 123 -10.93 -6.23 -7.37
CA THR A 123 -10.80 -7.53 -6.69
C THR A 123 -11.13 -7.45 -5.20
N TYR A 124 -11.05 -6.24 -4.64
CA TYR A 124 -11.41 -5.95 -3.26
C TYR A 124 -11.72 -4.47 -3.08
N ALA A 125 -12.73 -4.15 -2.26
CA ALA A 125 -12.98 -2.81 -1.73
C ALA A 125 -13.18 -2.88 -0.22
N SER A 126 -12.56 -1.95 0.51
CA SER A 126 -12.80 -1.82 1.95
C SER A 126 -14.20 -1.25 2.22
N PRO A 127 -14.77 -1.45 3.44
CA PRO A 127 -16.08 -0.88 3.79
C PRO A 127 -16.16 0.64 3.59
N ASN A 128 -15.06 1.35 3.84
CA ASN A 128 -15.01 2.80 3.68
C ASN A 128 -14.94 3.21 2.21
N ALA A 129 -14.21 2.47 1.37
CA ALA A 129 -14.22 2.67 -0.08
C ALA A 129 -15.61 2.41 -0.68
N LEU A 130 -16.29 1.34 -0.28
CA LEU A 130 -17.65 1.05 -0.74
C LEU A 130 -18.63 2.13 -0.28
N SER A 131 -18.52 2.60 0.96
CA SER A 131 -19.31 3.72 1.47
C SER A 131 -19.10 5.01 0.67
N ALA A 132 -17.87 5.26 0.19
CA ALA A 132 -17.54 6.39 -0.67
C ALA A 132 -18.24 6.27 -2.04
N TYR A 133 -18.19 5.09 -2.68
CA TYR A 133 -18.88 4.84 -3.95
C TYR A 133 -20.41 4.87 -3.83
N HIS A 134 -20.98 4.43 -2.71
CA HIS A 134 -22.42 4.58 -2.46
C HIS A 134 -22.82 6.06 -2.37
N ARG A 135 -21.99 6.93 -1.79
CA ARG A 135 -22.23 8.38 -1.79
C ARG A 135 -22.16 8.99 -3.19
N LEU A 136 -21.36 8.42 -4.09
CA LEU A 136 -21.36 8.78 -5.50
C LEU A 136 -22.61 8.28 -6.26
N GLY A 137 -23.43 7.40 -5.67
CA GLY A 137 -24.65 6.89 -6.28
C GLY A 137 -24.57 5.44 -6.77
N LEU A 138 -23.49 4.72 -6.45
CA LEU A 138 -23.42 3.28 -6.75
C LEU A 138 -24.47 2.53 -5.94
N ALA A 139 -25.40 1.86 -6.61
CA ALA A 139 -26.45 1.04 -5.98
C ALA A 139 -26.10 -0.46 -5.93
N ALA A 140 -25.01 -0.87 -6.57
CA ALA A 140 -24.55 -2.24 -6.70
C ALA A 140 -23.23 -2.48 -5.94
N ASP A 141 -22.75 -3.73 -5.91
CA ASP A 141 -21.42 -4.03 -5.38
C ASP A 141 -20.33 -3.49 -6.30
N LEU A 142 -19.25 -2.95 -5.75
CA LEU A 142 -18.10 -2.44 -6.51
C LEU A 142 -17.17 -3.58 -6.96
N VAL A 143 -17.10 -4.68 -6.20
CA VAL A 143 -16.24 -5.83 -6.53
C VAL A 143 -16.71 -6.50 -7.82
N GLY A 144 -15.78 -6.81 -8.71
CA GLY A 144 -16.03 -7.40 -10.02
C GLY A 144 -16.36 -6.39 -11.11
N GLN A 145 -16.47 -5.10 -10.80
CA GLN A 145 -16.65 -4.05 -11.79
C GLN A 145 -15.30 -3.45 -12.22
N HIS A 146 -15.23 -2.91 -13.44
CA HIS A 146 -14.07 -2.16 -13.91
C HIS A 146 -14.11 -0.74 -13.32
N LEU A 147 -13.12 -0.40 -12.47
CA LEU A 147 -13.15 0.82 -11.65
C LEU A 147 -13.36 2.07 -12.50
N GLY A 148 -12.57 2.24 -13.57
CA GLY A 148 -12.66 3.42 -14.44
C GLY A 148 -14.05 3.68 -15.02
N THR A 149 -14.64 2.66 -15.65
CA THR A 149 -16.01 2.70 -16.18
C THR A 149 -17.04 3.00 -15.11
N THR A 150 -16.99 2.31 -13.97
CA THR A 150 -17.93 2.55 -12.86
C THR A 150 -17.80 3.98 -12.33
N THR A 151 -16.58 4.49 -12.14
CA THR A 151 -16.36 5.87 -11.69
C THR A 151 -16.88 6.88 -12.70
N ALA A 152 -16.68 6.63 -14.00
CA ALA A 152 -17.13 7.50 -15.08
C ALA A 152 -18.66 7.59 -15.18
N GLU A 153 -19.36 6.46 -15.04
CA GLU A 153 -20.83 6.41 -15.01
C GLU A 153 -21.43 7.16 -13.82
N LEU A 154 -20.73 7.19 -12.68
CA LEU A 154 -21.17 7.84 -11.44
C LEU A 154 -20.79 9.32 -11.37
N ALA A 155 -19.76 9.74 -12.10
CA ALA A 155 -19.32 11.13 -12.10
C ALA A 155 -20.30 12.00 -12.91
N PRO A 156 -20.70 13.18 -12.40
CA PRO A 156 -21.59 14.10 -13.11
C PRO A 156 -20.91 14.58 -14.40
N SER A 157 -21.56 14.33 -15.53
CA SER A 157 -21.07 14.63 -16.87
C SER A 157 -20.85 16.14 -17.08
N ARG A 158 -19.58 16.59 -17.02
CA ARG A 158 -19.15 17.92 -17.43
C ARG A 158 -18.34 17.84 -18.74
N GLY A 159 -19.01 17.54 -19.86
CA GLY A 159 -18.43 17.62 -21.22
C GLY A 159 -17.72 16.35 -21.73
N PRO A 160 -17.02 16.39 -22.88
CA PRO A 160 -16.37 15.23 -23.52
C PRO A 160 -15.11 14.83 -22.75
N VAL A 161 -15.28 14.16 -21.61
CA VAL A 161 -14.17 13.79 -20.70
C VAL A 161 -14.27 12.35 -20.17
N ASP A 162 -15.20 11.55 -20.72
CA ASP A 162 -15.54 10.22 -20.21
C ASP A 162 -14.35 9.23 -20.35
N GLU A 163 -13.75 9.17 -21.53
CA GLU A 163 -12.58 8.29 -21.80
C GLU A 163 -11.35 8.66 -20.95
N ALA A 164 -11.16 9.95 -20.67
CA ALA A 164 -10.04 10.42 -19.86
C ALA A 164 -10.22 10.02 -18.40
N LEU A 165 -11.45 10.14 -17.87
CA LEU A 165 -11.76 9.74 -16.50
C LEU A 165 -11.66 8.21 -16.32
N VAL A 166 -12.17 7.42 -17.26
CA VAL A 166 -12.02 5.95 -17.25
C VAL A 166 -10.55 5.55 -17.14
N LYS A 167 -9.68 6.18 -17.93
CA LYS A 167 -8.24 5.86 -17.94
C LYS A 167 -7.51 6.32 -16.68
N ILE A 168 -7.94 7.43 -16.08
CA ILE A 168 -7.32 7.95 -14.85
C ILE A 168 -7.74 7.11 -13.65
N ALA A 169 -9.03 6.79 -13.54
CA ALA A 169 -9.60 6.04 -12.43
C ALA A 169 -9.36 4.51 -12.52
N SER A 170 -8.92 3.97 -13.66
CA SER A 170 -8.66 2.52 -13.81
C SER A 170 -7.44 2.01 -13.07
N GLY A 171 -6.65 2.88 -12.44
CA GLY A 171 -5.38 2.49 -11.79
C GLY A 171 -4.25 2.14 -12.77
N TRP A 172 -4.41 2.44 -14.06
CA TRP A 172 -3.42 2.17 -15.10
C TRP A 172 -2.08 2.90 -14.89
N ALA A 173 -2.12 4.06 -14.23
CA ALA A 173 -0.94 4.83 -13.87
C ALA A 173 -1.05 5.30 -12.42
N PRO A 174 0.09 5.49 -11.72
CA PRO A 174 0.11 6.01 -10.36
C PRO A 174 -0.24 7.49 -10.36
N ARG A 175 -1.54 7.77 -10.33
CA ARG A 175 -2.10 9.11 -10.37
C ARG A 175 -3.04 9.32 -9.21
N GLU A 176 -3.12 10.58 -8.81
CA GLU A 176 -4.12 11.09 -7.90
C GLU A 176 -5.18 11.83 -8.73
N THR A 177 -6.45 11.62 -8.40
CA THR A 177 -7.57 12.29 -9.03
C THR A 177 -8.67 12.47 -8.00
N GLU A 178 -9.36 13.61 -8.07
CA GLU A 178 -10.56 13.86 -7.29
C GLU A 178 -11.78 13.65 -8.19
N VAL A 179 -12.82 13.01 -7.64
CA VAL A 179 -14.10 12.78 -8.31
C VAL A 179 -15.19 13.46 -7.51
N GLU A 180 -15.72 14.55 -8.04
CA GLU A 180 -16.88 15.24 -7.47
C GLU A 180 -18.16 14.45 -7.77
N GLY A 181 -18.90 14.06 -6.73
CA GLY A 181 -20.24 13.51 -6.83
C GLY A 181 -21.29 14.47 -6.26
N THR A 182 -22.56 14.10 -6.44
CA THR A 182 -23.71 14.90 -5.99
C THR A 182 -23.73 15.14 -4.47
N SER A 183 -23.07 14.29 -3.68
CA SER A 183 -23.06 14.35 -2.21
C SER A 183 -21.67 14.50 -1.57
N GLY A 184 -20.62 14.70 -2.36
CA GLY A 184 -19.24 14.88 -1.86
C GLY A 184 -18.17 14.62 -2.91
N VAL A 185 -16.90 14.82 -2.56
CA VAL A 185 -15.73 14.52 -3.40
C VAL A 185 -15.03 13.28 -2.84
N ILE A 186 -14.57 12.38 -3.72
CA ILE A 186 -13.76 11.21 -3.35
C ILE A 186 -12.46 11.13 -4.13
#